data_AF-A0A4R2SIS2-F1
#
_entry.id   AF-A0A4R2SIS2-F1
#
_cell.length_a   1.000
_cell.length_b   1.000
_cell.length_c   1.000
_cell.angle_alpha   90.00
_cell.angle_beta   90.00
_cell.angle_gamma   90.00
#
_symmetry.space_group_name_H-M   'P 1'
#
loop_
_entity.id
_entity.type
_entity.pdbx_description
1 polymer ?
#
loop_
_entity_poly.entity_id
_entity_poly.type
_entity_poly.pdbx_seq_one_letter_code
_entity_poly.pdbx_strand_id
1 'polypeptide(L)'
;MKKVSRIILLCLFFIFSMNCFGREEFFCFRNIETDKILLVKPDLSYILHYPSKYKVNLSKKPSNIEIIDDFEGKPEYFKTYNVFYKKKSIGIYKVEIQGYIIYSVTYLDVRKNKIYYFDSELDETEKEKFNCL
;
A
#
# COMPACT_ATOMS: atom_id res chain seq x y z
N MET A 1 -1.56 40.35 -37.76
CA MET A 1 -0.92 39.48 -36.75
C MET A 1 -1.35 39.93 -35.35
N LYS A 2 -2.17 39.14 -34.65
CA LYS A 2 -2.72 39.52 -33.33
C LYS A 2 -1.63 39.38 -32.27
N LYS A 3 -1.31 40.46 -31.54
CA LYS A 3 -0.44 40.44 -30.36
C LYS A 3 -1.10 39.58 -29.28
N VAL A 4 -0.66 38.33 -29.14
CA VAL A 4 -1.01 37.50 -27.98
C VAL A 4 -0.36 38.17 -26.77
N SER A 5 -1.19 38.65 -25.85
CA SER A 5 -0.71 39.31 -24.62
C SER A 5 0.15 38.34 -23.82
N ARG A 6 1.33 38.77 -23.36
CA ARG A 6 2.26 37.96 -22.55
C ARG A 6 1.57 37.35 -21.31
N ILE A 7 0.50 37.98 -20.83
CA ILE A 7 -0.35 37.51 -19.74
C ILE A 7 -1.10 36.23 -20.10
N ILE A 8 -1.62 36.11 -21.33
CA ILE A 8 -2.35 34.91 -21.78
C ILE A 8 -1.41 33.70 -21.83
N LEU A 9 -0.15 33.92 -22.23
CA LEU A 9 0.88 32.88 -22.25
C LEU A 9 1.25 32.40 -20.83
N LEU A 10 1.28 33.32 -19.85
CA LEU A 10 1.55 33.00 -18.44
C LEU A 10 0.40 32.22 -17.79
N CYS A 11 -0.85 32.56 -18.09
CA CYS A 11 -2.02 31.84 -17.58
C CYS A 11 -2.10 30.40 -18.12
N LEU A 12 -1.77 30.19 -19.39
CA LEU A 12 -1.71 28.85 -19.99
C LEU A 12 -0.64 27.96 -19.34
N PHE A 13 0.51 28.55 -18.95
CA PHE A 13 1.59 27.82 -18.27
C PHE A 13 1.18 27.38 -16.85
N PHE A 14 0.41 28.22 -16.14
CA PHE A 14 -0.09 27.90 -14.80
C PHE A 14 -1.19 26.82 -14.78
N ILE A 15 -2.01 26.72 -15.83
CA ILE A 15 -3.03 25.67 -15.95
C ILE A 15 -2.38 24.30 -16.22
N PHE A 16 -1.28 24.27 -16.98
CA PHE A 16 -0.56 23.02 -17.26
C PHE A 16 0.21 22.46 -16.06
N SER A 17 0.67 23.29 -15.13
CA SER A 17 1.43 22.84 -13.95
C SER A 17 0.58 22.21 -12.84
N MET A 18 -0.75 22.39 -12.86
CA MET A 18 -1.65 21.88 -11.82
C MET A 18 -1.99 20.38 -11.94
N ASN A 19 -1.62 19.72 -13.04
CA ASN A 19 -1.94 18.30 -13.26
C ASN A 19 -0.87 17.32 -12.76
N CYS A 20 0.19 17.80 -12.10
CA CYS A 20 1.25 16.94 -11.56
C CYS A 20 0.98 16.50 -10.12
N PHE A 21 -0.26 16.12 -9.80
CA PHE A 21 -0.50 15.28 -8.62
C PHE A 21 -0.18 13.85 -9.04
N GLY A 22 1.01 13.37 -8.68
CA GLY A 22 1.41 11.98 -8.92
C GLY A 22 0.34 11.03 -8.38
N ARG A 23 -0.03 10.01 -9.15
CA ARG A 23 -0.95 8.97 -8.67
C ARG A 23 -0.32 8.31 -7.45
N GLU A 24 -1.13 8.01 -6.45
CA GLU A 24 -0.64 7.25 -5.30
C GLU A 24 -0.23 5.85 -5.76
N GLU A 25 1.03 5.50 -5.49
CA GLU A 25 1.57 4.17 -5.72
C GLU A 25 1.40 3.28 -4.48
N PHE A 26 1.25 1.97 -4.73
CA PHE A 26 1.00 0.94 -3.73
C PHE A 26 1.83 -0.31 -3.98
N PHE A 27 2.18 -1.04 -2.93
CA PHE A 27 2.47 -2.46 -3.10
C PHE A 27 1.15 -3.22 -3.15
N CYS A 28 0.99 -4.09 -4.14
CA CYS A 28 -0.27 -4.78 -4.39
C CYS A 28 -0.11 -6.27 -4.11
N PHE A 29 -1.11 -6.85 -3.46
CA PHE A 29 -1.10 -8.27 -3.14
C PHE A 29 -2.46 -8.91 -3.40
N ARG A 30 -2.46 -10.11 -3.97
CA ARG A 30 -3.66 -10.93 -4.15
C ARG A 30 -3.82 -11.84 -2.95
N ASN A 31 -5.06 -12.08 -2.53
CA ASN A 31 -5.31 -13.09 -1.52
C ASN A 31 -5.19 -14.49 -2.14
N ILE A 32 -4.46 -15.39 -1.49
CA ILE A 32 -4.20 -16.73 -2.07
C ILE A 32 -5.47 -17.61 -2.17
N GLU A 33 -6.50 -17.32 -1.36
CA GLU A 33 -7.75 -18.10 -1.32
C GLU A 33 -8.89 -17.42 -2.10
N THR A 34 -8.76 -16.14 -2.44
CA THR A 34 -9.87 -15.32 -2.98
C THR A 34 -9.38 -14.23 -3.93
N ASP A 35 -10.23 -13.72 -4.81
CA ASP A 35 -9.85 -12.62 -5.73
C ASP A 35 -9.76 -11.23 -5.08
N LYS A 36 -9.57 -11.16 -3.76
CA LYS A 36 -9.42 -9.90 -3.05
C LYS A 36 -8.01 -9.37 -3.23
N ILE A 37 -7.91 -8.05 -3.42
CA ILE A 37 -6.62 -7.37 -3.58
C ILE A 37 -6.41 -6.45 -2.38
N LEU A 38 -5.19 -6.48 -1.87
CA LEU A 38 -4.69 -5.63 -0.80
C LEU A 38 -3.74 -4.60 -1.40
N LEU A 39 -4.02 -3.31 -1.19
CA LEU A 39 -3.14 -2.22 -1.61
C LEU A 39 -2.48 -1.62 -0.37
N VAL A 40 -1.16 -1.73 -0.28
CA VAL A 40 -0.37 -1.32 0.88
C VAL A 40 0.40 -0.05 0.54
N LYS A 41 0.23 1.00 1.35
CA LYS A 41 1.00 2.22 1.13
C LYS A 41 2.49 1.97 1.46
N PRO A 42 3.45 2.46 0.65
CA PRO A 42 4.88 2.18 0.86
C PRO A 42 5.43 2.59 2.24
N ASP A 43 4.86 3.64 2.84
CA ASP A 43 5.22 4.11 4.18
C ASP A 43 4.54 3.33 5.32
N LEU A 44 3.73 2.31 4.98
CA LEU A 44 2.93 1.50 5.92
C LEU A 44 1.99 2.32 6.79
N SER A 45 1.52 3.47 6.31
CA SER A 45 0.54 4.30 7.03
C SER A 45 -0.87 3.72 6.98
N TYR A 46 -1.25 3.11 5.85
CA TYR A 46 -2.56 2.49 5.66
C TYR A 46 -2.56 1.39 4.59
N ILE A 47 -3.64 0.61 4.59
CA ILE A 47 -3.93 -0.45 3.63
C ILE A 47 -5.36 -0.28 3.10
N LEU A 48 -5.61 -0.64 1.84
CA LEU A 48 -6.95 -0.68 1.21
C LEU A 48 -7.33 -2.11 0.83
N HIS A 49 -8.58 -2.49 1.07
CA HIS A 49 -9.16 -3.77 0.63
C HIS A 49 -10.04 -3.59 -0.60
N TYR A 50 -9.64 -4.14 -1.74
CA TYR A 50 -10.47 -4.18 -2.94
C TYR A 50 -11.33 -5.47 -2.98
N PRO A 51 -12.59 -5.41 -3.46
CA PRO A 51 -13.29 -4.30 -4.10
C PRO A 51 -13.92 -3.27 -3.16
N SER A 52 -14.00 -3.56 -1.86
CA SER A 52 -14.71 -2.70 -0.90
C SER A 52 -14.14 -1.28 -0.74
N LYS A 53 -12.89 -1.07 -1.20
CA LYS A 53 -12.05 0.12 -0.96
C LYS A 53 -12.00 0.53 0.52
N TYR A 54 -12.17 -0.44 1.42
CA TYR A 54 -12.14 -0.19 2.85
C TYR A 54 -10.72 0.17 3.26
N LYS A 55 -10.55 1.40 3.77
CA LYS A 55 -9.27 1.92 4.26
C LYS A 55 -9.05 1.56 5.71
N VAL A 56 -7.90 0.94 5.97
CA VAL A 56 -7.44 0.55 7.29
C VAL A 56 -6.17 1.32 7.61
N ASN A 57 -6.24 2.23 8.57
CA ASN A 57 -5.04 2.89 9.08
C ASN A 57 -4.29 1.92 10.00
N LEU A 58 -3.00 1.73 9.74
CA LEU A 58 -2.14 0.92 10.58
C LEU A 58 -1.73 1.70 11.83
N SER A 59 -1.28 0.99 12.87
CA SER A 59 -0.67 1.64 14.02
C SER A 59 0.55 2.45 13.58
N LYS A 60 0.73 3.67 14.14
CA LYS A 60 1.83 4.58 13.78
C LYS A 60 3.23 3.94 13.87
N LYS A 61 3.38 2.94 14.74
CA LYS A 61 4.57 2.11 14.88
C LYS A 61 4.17 0.64 14.84
N PRO A 62 5.05 -0.26 14.37
CA PRO A 62 4.82 -1.69 14.51
C PRO A 62 4.78 -2.06 15.99
N SER A 63 3.92 -3.00 16.36
CA SER A 63 3.87 -3.57 17.70
C SER A 63 4.96 -4.61 17.95
N ASN A 64 5.49 -5.21 16.89
CA ASN A 64 6.61 -6.14 16.93
C ASN A 64 7.41 -6.02 15.62
N ILE A 65 8.73 -6.18 15.71
CA ILE A 65 9.66 -6.32 14.59
C ILE A 65 10.46 -7.59 14.86
N GLU A 66 10.27 -8.61 14.03
CA GLU A 66 11.08 -9.83 14.04
C GLU A 66 12.14 -9.71 12.94
N ILE A 67 13.39 -10.03 13.25
CA ILE A 67 14.50 -10.04 12.30
C ILE A 67 14.83 -11.50 12.03
N ILE A 68 14.76 -11.91 10.76
CA ILE A 68 15.30 -13.19 10.33
C ILE A 68 16.63 -12.89 9.66
N ASP A 69 17.70 -13.39 10.29
CA ASP A 69 19.06 -13.22 9.80
C ASP A 69 19.25 -14.16 8.61
N ASP A 70 19.17 -13.59 7.41
CA ASP A 70 19.43 -14.32 6.18
C ASP A 70 20.93 -14.21 5.85
N PHE A 71 21.56 -15.38 5.67
CA PHE A 71 23.00 -15.52 5.39
C PHE A 71 23.43 -14.81 4.09
N GLU A 72 22.47 -14.36 3.25
CA GLU A 72 22.68 -13.71 1.95
C GLU A 72 22.76 -12.17 1.97
N GLY A 73 22.78 -11.53 3.16
CA GLY A 73 23.27 -10.16 3.31
C GLY A 73 22.23 -9.03 3.18
N LYS A 74 20.94 -9.34 2.98
CA LYS A 74 19.83 -8.40 3.26
C LYS A 74 18.90 -9.01 4.30
N PRO A 75 18.83 -8.44 5.52
CA PRO A 75 17.97 -8.97 6.56
C PRO A 75 16.51 -8.91 6.14
N GLU A 76 15.82 -10.02 6.36
CA GLU A 76 14.37 -10.12 6.22
C GLU A 76 13.73 -9.73 7.56
N TYR A 77 12.69 -8.90 7.48
CA TYR A 77 12.00 -8.39 8.66
C TYR A 77 10.51 -8.65 8.56
N PHE A 78 9.92 -9.06 9.67
CA PHE A 78 8.48 -9.04 9.82
C PHE A 78 8.06 -7.89 10.73
N LYS A 79 7.28 -6.96 10.18
CA LYS A 79 6.66 -5.89 10.97
C LYS A 79 5.20 -6.21 11.24
N THR A 80 4.84 -6.21 12.52
CA THR A 80 3.46 -6.46 12.95
C THR A 80 2.76 -5.15 13.27
N TYR A 81 1.56 -4.94 12.74
CA TYR A 81 0.74 -3.74 12.94
C TYR A 81 -0.65 -4.11 13.43
N ASN A 82 -1.11 -3.44 14.47
CA ASN A 82 -2.45 -3.64 15.02
C ASN A 82 -3.45 -2.70 14.34
N VAL A 83 -4.66 -3.23 14.09
CA VAL A 83 -5.80 -2.47 13.61
C VAL A 83 -6.78 -2.26 14.75
N PHE A 84 -7.08 -1.01 15.06
CA PHE A 84 -7.99 -0.67 16.15
C PHE A 84 -9.31 -0.10 15.62
N TYR A 85 -10.41 -0.54 16.22
CA TYR A 85 -11.71 0.09 16.10
C TYR A 85 -12.28 0.32 17.49
N LYS A 86 -12.63 1.57 17.83
CA LYS A 86 -13.11 1.97 19.17
C LYS A 86 -12.24 1.40 20.32
N LYS A 87 -10.91 1.57 20.21
CA LYS A 87 -9.88 1.09 21.15
C LYS A 87 -9.76 -0.44 21.31
N LYS A 88 -10.54 -1.24 20.58
CA LYS A 88 -10.38 -2.70 20.53
C LYS A 88 -9.56 -3.09 19.31
N SER A 89 -8.59 -3.99 19.48
CA SER A 89 -7.91 -4.61 18.34
C SER A 89 -8.93 -5.47 17.59
N ILE A 90 -9.10 -5.22 16.30
CA ILE A 90 -10.01 -5.96 15.42
C ILE A 90 -9.26 -6.76 14.36
N GLY A 91 -7.94 -6.57 14.26
CA GLY A 91 -7.13 -7.30 13.32
C GLY A 91 -5.65 -6.98 13.46
N ILE A 92 -4.82 -7.83 12.87
CA ILE A 92 -3.37 -7.74 12.93
C ILE A 92 -2.82 -7.97 11.53
N TYR A 93 -1.98 -7.06 11.04
CA TYR A 93 -1.19 -7.27 9.83
C TYR A 93 0.23 -7.66 10.22
N LYS A 94 0.77 -8.70 9.59
CA LYS A 94 2.19 -9.04 9.60
C LYS A 94 2.70 -8.85 8.18
N VAL A 95 3.68 -7.97 8.02
CA VAL A 95 4.22 -7.55 6.72
C VAL A 95 5.65 -8.04 6.62
N GLU A 96 5.94 -8.82 5.58
CA GLU A 96 7.28 -9.34 5.28
C GLU A 96 8.02 -8.37 4.37
N ILE A 97 9.23 -7.98 4.78
CA ILE A 97 10.00 -6.92 4.14
C ILE A 97 11.44 -7.37 4.00
N GLN A 98 11.98 -7.24 2.79
CA GLN A 98 13.42 -7.39 2.54
C GLN A 98 13.91 -6.16 1.77
N GLY A 99 14.83 -5.39 2.37
CA GLY A 99 15.21 -4.07 1.86
C GLY A 99 14.05 -3.07 1.85
N TYR A 100 13.67 -2.58 0.67
CA TYR A 100 12.56 -1.62 0.46
C TYR A 100 11.31 -2.25 -0.14
N ILE A 101 11.31 -3.57 -0.35
CA ILE A 101 10.22 -4.31 -1.00
C ILE A 101 9.40 -5.01 0.07
N ILE A 102 8.08 -4.96 -0.09
CA ILE A 102 7.14 -5.76 0.69
C ILE A 102 6.82 -7.01 -0.14
N TYR A 103 7.10 -8.20 0.40
CA TYR A 103 6.98 -9.46 -0.33
C TYR A 103 5.63 -10.13 -0.12
N SER A 104 5.18 -10.15 1.13
CA SER A 104 3.93 -10.78 1.52
C SER A 104 3.27 -10.03 2.66
N VAL A 105 1.95 -10.23 2.79
CA VAL A 105 1.17 -9.71 3.91
C VAL A 105 0.28 -10.81 4.45
N THR A 106 0.34 -11.01 5.76
CA THR A 106 -0.61 -11.86 6.48
C THR A 106 -1.55 -10.97 7.30
N TYR A 107 -2.84 -11.28 7.25
CA TYR A 107 -3.88 -10.59 8.03
C TYR A 107 -4.64 -11.57 8.92
N LEU A 108 -4.67 -11.31 10.22
CA LEU A 108 -5.56 -11.98 11.17
C LEU A 108 -6.78 -11.09 11.44
N ASP A 109 -7.99 -11.55 11.09
CA ASP A 109 -9.24 -10.96 11.57
C ASP A 109 -9.55 -11.55 12.95
N VAL A 110 -9.21 -10.80 14.00
CA VAL A 110 -9.37 -11.21 15.41
C VAL A 110 -10.83 -11.54 15.73
N ARG A 111 -11.80 -10.89 15.07
CA ARG A 111 -13.23 -11.12 15.35
C ARG A 111 -13.72 -12.47 14.84
N LYS A 112 -13.08 -12.98 13.79
CA LYS A 112 -13.43 -14.24 13.13
C LYS A 112 -12.44 -15.36 13.44
N ASN A 113 -11.33 -15.03 14.09
CA ASN A 113 -10.17 -15.91 14.25
C ASN A 113 -9.74 -16.56 12.91
N LYS A 114 -9.77 -15.79 11.82
CA LYS A 114 -9.39 -16.25 10.48
C LYS A 114 -8.16 -15.50 10.00
N ILE A 115 -7.21 -16.26 9.47
CA ILE A 115 -5.99 -15.75 8.83
C ILE A 115 -6.22 -15.70 7.32
N TYR A 116 -5.64 -14.68 6.69
CA TYR A 116 -5.64 -14.45 5.27
C TYR A 116 -4.21 -14.15 4.83
N TYR A 117 -3.75 -14.84 3.79
CA TYR A 117 -2.43 -14.65 3.23
C TYR A 117 -2.55 -13.92 1.91
N PHE A 118 -1.59 -13.04 1.65
CA PHE A 118 -1.53 -12.24 0.44
C PHE A 118 -0.11 -12.24 -0.12
N ASP A 119 0.01 -12.49 -1.42
CA ASP A 119 1.26 -12.56 -2.18
C ASP A 119 1.25 -11.58 -3.37
N SER A 120 2.40 -11.37 -3.98
CA SER A 120 2.58 -10.38 -5.06
C SER A 120 2.14 -10.88 -6.46
N GLU A 121 1.27 -11.89 -6.52
CA GLU A 121 0.80 -12.49 -7.77
C GLU A 121 -0.32 -11.67 -8.42
N LEU A 122 0.06 -10.61 -9.14
CA LEU A 122 -0.83 -9.85 -10.03
C LEU A 122 -0.26 -9.81 -11.45
N ASP A 123 -1.15 -9.82 -12.44
CA ASP A 123 -0.76 -9.60 -13.84
C ASP A 123 -0.47 -8.13 -14.14
N GLU A 124 0.18 -7.84 -15.27
CA GLU A 124 0.58 -6.47 -15.65
C GLU A 124 -0.61 -5.52 -15.83
N THR A 125 -1.76 -6.04 -16.29
CA THR A 125 -2.97 -5.21 -16.49
C THR A 125 -3.55 -4.79 -15.15
N GLU A 126 -3.53 -5.69 -14.17
CA GLU A 126 -3.94 -5.39 -12.80
C GLU A 126 -2.97 -4.44 -12.12
N LYS A 127 -1.65 -4.63 -12.32
CA LYS A 127 -0.63 -3.72 -11.79
C LYS A 127 -0.83 -2.29 -12.27
N GLU A 128 -1.06 -2.09 -13.58
CA GLU A 128 -1.38 -0.77 -14.14
C GLU A 128 -2.68 -0.20 -13.57
N LYS A 129 -3.73 -1.04 -13.43
CA LYS A 129 -5.03 -0.63 -12.91
C LYS A 129 -4.96 -0.09 -11.48
N PHE A 130 -4.11 -0.67 -10.64
CA PHE A 130 -3.99 -0.30 -9.22
C PHE A 130 -2.77 0.59 -8.92
N ASN A 131 -1.96 0.94 -9.94
CA ASN A 131 -0.67 1.65 -9.80
C ASN A 131 0.25 0.94 -8.79
N CYS A 132 0.53 -0.34 -9.07
CA CYS A 132 1.40 -1.17 -8.25
C CYS A 132 2.89 -0.86 -8.50
N LEU A 133 3.68 -0.84 -7.42
CA LEU A 133 5.15 -0.73 -7.43
C LEU A 133 5.84 -2.06 -7.78
#